data_AF-A0A367G580-F1
#
_entry.id   AF-A0A367G580-F1
#
_cell.length_a   1.000
_cell.length_b   1.000
_cell.length_c   1.000
_cell.angle_alpha   90.00
_cell.angle_beta   90.00
_cell.angle_gamma   90.00
#
_symmetry.space_group_name_H-M   'P 1'
#
loop_
_entity.id
_entity.type
_entity.pdbx_description
1 polymer ?
#
loop_
_entity_poly.entity_id
_entity_poly.type
_entity_poly.pdbx_seq_one_letter_code
_entity_poly.pdbx_strand_id
1 'polypeptide(L)'
;MKLPASYKAFLSCSNGMELFCGEEGSSLVSCTIYSLKEALNQKEFWNNTPILSDPEFTYHLPILCLQDIGDITMNLQAVSEGRDDYLCYPAPDTDRFNLPFNEWLERYIVCQGHEFWFFLNP
;
A
#
# COMPACT_ATOMS: atom_id res chain seq x y z
N MET A 1 3.14 9.56 14.57
CA MET A 1 2.16 9.05 13.59
C MET A 1 1.21 8.10 14.29
N LYS A 2 -0.10 8.22 14.07
CA LYS A 2 -1.09 7.25 14.57
C LYS A 2 -1.25 6.17 13.49
N LEU A 3 -1.16 4.90 13.86
CA LEU A 3 -1.42 3.79 12.92
C LEU A 3 -2.90 3.38 13.01
N PRO A 4 -3.58 3.14 11.88
CA PRO A 4 -4.93 2.57 11.86
C PRO A 4 -4.97 1.19 12.54
N ALA A 5 -6.13 0.85 13.11
CA ALA A 5 -6.27 -0.36 13.92
C ALA A 5 -6.00 -1.66 13.13
N SER A 6 -6.52 -1.76 11.91
CA SER A 6 -6.34 -2.94 11.05
C SER A 6 -4.88 -3.14 10.64
N TYR A 7 -4.18 -2.08 10.23
CA TYR A 7 -2.76 -2.16 9.92
C TYR A 7 -1.88 -2.46 11.15
N LYS A 8 -2.21 -1.87 12.31
CA LYS A 8 -1.52 -2.17 13.57
C LYS A 8 -1.72 -3.63 13.99
N ALA A 9 -2.92 -4.18 13.82
CA ALA A 9 -3.20 -5.59 14.10
C ALA A 9 -2.36 -6.49 13.18
N PHE A 10 -2.30 -6.19 11.89
CA PHE A 10 -1.43 -6.90 10.94
C PHE A 10 0.03 -6.86 11.39
N LEU A 11 0.61 -5.68 11.63
CA LEU A 11 2.02 -5.56 12.06
C LEU A 11 2.33 -6.30 13.37
N SER A 12 1.33 -6.45 14.24
CA SER A 12 1.47 -7.22 15.49
C SER A 12 1.49 -8.72 15.25
N CYS A 13 0.80 -9.21 14.21
CA CYS A 13 0.82 -10.61 13.79
C CYS A 13 2.03 -10.93 12.91
N SER A 14 2.38 -10.03 12.01
CA SER A 14 3.42 -10.18 10.98
C SER A 14 3.97 -8.78 10.67
N ASN A 15 5.22 -8.52 11.09
CA ASN A 15 5.89 -7.26 10.84
C ASN A 15 6.55 -7.26 9.45
N GLY A 16 5.70 -7.24 8.42
CA GLY A 16 6.09 -7.42 7.02
C GLY A 16 5.82 -8.84 6.52
N MET A 17 5.52 -8.97 5.23
CA MET A 17 5.12 -10.22 4.60
C MET A 17 5.36 -10.17 3.09
N GLU A 18 5.72 -11.31 2.50
CA GLU A 18 5.69 -11.48 1.05
C GLU A 18 4.50 -12.37 0.66
N LEU A 19 3.80 -12.00 -0.41
CA LEU A 19 2.66 -12.69 -0.97
C LEU A 19 2.89 -12.95 -2.45
N PHE A 20 2.39 -14.09 -2.93
CA PHE A 20 2.41 -14.46 -4.35
C PHE A 20 3.83 -14.46 -4.96
N CYS A 21 4.84 -14.88 -4.20
CA CYS A 21 6.19 -15.11 -4.70
C CYS A 21 6.18 -16.30 -5.68
N GLY A 22 5.94 -16.01 -6.95
CA GLY A 22 5.99 -17.02 -8.01
C GLY A 22 7.42 -17.45 -8.32
N GLU A 23 7.56 -18.66 -8.86
CA GLU A 23 8.79 -19.10 -9.52
C GLU A 23 9.03 -18.27 -10.81
N GLU A 24 10.27 -18.24 -11.30
CA GLU A 24 10.60 -17.58 -12.58
C GLU A 24 9.61 -18.00 -13.69
N GLY A 25 8.92 -17.02 -14.28
CA GLY A 25 7.94 -17.24 -15.35
C GLY A 25 6.47 -17.27 -14.91
N SER A 26 6.17 -17.09 -13.63
CA SER A 26 4.79 -16.88 -13.18
C SER A 26 4.27 -15.50 -13.62
N SER A 27 3.00 -15.43 -14.03
CA SER A 27 2.30 -14.16 -14.32
C SER A 27 1.80 -13.45 -13.05
N LEU A 28 2.08 -13.98 -11.87
CA LEU A 28 1.66 -13.39 -10.60
C LEU A 28 2.63 -12.29 -10.20
N VAL A 29 2.06 -11.12 -9.89
CA VAL A 29 2.79 -9.98 -9.35
C VAL A 29 3.11 -10.27 -7.89
N SER A 30 4.41 -10.39 -7.57
CA SER A 30 4.82 -10.52 -6.17
C SER A 30 4.44 -9.25 -5.40
N CYS A 31 3.97 -9.43 -4.18
CA CYS A 31 3.59 -8.35 -3.30
C CYS A 31 4.42 -8.41 -2.02
N THR A 32 5.13 -7.33 -1.73
CA THR A 32 5.87 -7.17 -0.47
C THR A 32 5.12 -6.16 0.39
N ILE A 33 4.51 -6.63 1.48
CA ILE A 33 4.01 -5.76 2.54
C ILE A 33 5.18 -5.44 3.46
N TYR A 34 5.51 -4.16 3.59
CA TYR A 34 6.67 -3.73 4.35
C TYR A 34 6.50 -3.93 5.84
N SER A 35 7.60 -4.31 6.50
CA SER A 35 7.74 -4.10 7.93
C SER A 35 7.64 -2.60 8.25
N LEU A 36 7.33 -2.26 9.50
CA LEU A 36 7.26 -0.85 9.89
C LEU A 36 8.58 -0.10 9.63
N LYS A 37 9.72 -0.78 9.81
CA LYS A 37 11.03 -0.18 9.54
C LYS A 37 11.23 0.09 8.05
N GLU A 38 10.87 -0.85 7.19
CA GLU A 38 10.97 -0.68 5.74
C GLU A 38 10.05 0.42 5.24
N ALA A 39 8.80 0.49 5.71
CA ALA A 39 7.87 1.56 5.36
C ALA A 39 8.45 2.96 5.67
N LEU A 40 9.09 3.12 6.84
CA LEU A 40 9.75 4.37 7.22
C LEU A 40 10.97 4.67 6.36
N ASN A 41 11.79 3.66 6.04
CA ASN A 41 12.93 3.82 5.13
C ASN A 41 12.46 4.22 3.73
N GLN A 42 11.38 3.63 3.22
CA GLN A 42 10.79 3.99 1.93
C GLN A 42 10.25 5.41 1.95
N LYS A 43 9.61 5.84 3.03
CA LYS A 43 9.19 7.24 3.18
C LYS A 43 10.38 8.21 3.14
N GLU A 44 11.48 7.87 3.80
CA GLU A 44 12.70 8.67 3.74
C GLU A 44 13.28 8.70 2.31
N PHE A 45 13.31 7.57 1.62
CA PHE A 45 13.73 7.50 0.22
C PHE A 45 12.86 8.36 -0.70
N TRP A 46 11.53 8.28 -0.57
CA TRP A 46 10.58 9.11 -1.30
C TRP A 46 10.81 10.59 -1.08
N ASN A 47 10.96 11.02 0.18
CA ASN A 47 11.21 12.42 0.52
C ASN A 47 12.53 12.97 -0.08
N ASN A 48 13.51 12.11 -0.33
CA ASN A 48 14.80 12.46 -0.93
C ASN A 48 14.83 12.29 -2.45
N THR A 49 13.74 11.83 -3.07
CA THR A 49 13.65 11.60 -4.50
C THR A 49 12.91 12.78 -5.17
N PRO A 50 13.56 13.58 -6.04
CA PRO A 50 13.00 14.84 -6.56
C PRO A 50 11.59 14.75 -7.18
N ILE A 51 11.26 13.66 -7.86
CA ILE A 51 9.95 13.47 -8.50
C ILE A 51 8.85 13.07 -7.49
N LEU A 52 9.24 12.52 -6.33
CA LEU A 52 8.35 12.08 -5.26
C LEU A 52 8.34 13.07 -4.07
N SER A 53 9.13 14.13 -4.15
CA SER A 53 9.12 15.24 -3.18
C SER A 53 8.09 16.32 -3.50
N ASP A 54 7.19 16.08 -4.46
CA ASP A 54 6.02 16.93 -4.68
C ASP A 54 5.20 17.03 -3.38
N PRO A 55 4.70 18.22 -3.00
CA PRO A 55 3.79 18.39 -1.86
C PRO A 55 2.65 17.37 -1.81
N GLU A 56 2.14 16.92 -2.94
CA GLU A 56 1.09 15.89 -3.04
C GLU A 56 1.48 14.58 -2.34
N PHE A 57 2.72 14.11 -2.51
CA PHE A 57 3.22 12.86 -1.90
C PHE A 57 3.64 13.03 -0.43
N THR A 58 3.59 14.24 0.12
CA THR A 58 3.97 14.53 1.51
C THR A 58 3.20 13.64 2.49
N TYR A 59 1.91 13.45 2.24
CA TYR A 59 1.02 12.68 3.10
C TYR A 59 0.91 11.20 2.73
N HIS A 60 1.73 10.71 1.80
CA HIS A 60 1.76 9.30 1.44
C HIS A 60 2.90 8.59 2.17
N LEU A 61 2.55 7.50 2.86
CA LEU A 61 3.49 6.55 3.44
C LEU A 61 3.43 5.25 2.62
N PRO A 62 4.50 4.85 1.92
CA PRO A 62 4.58 3.54 1.28
C PRO A 62 4.51 2.43 2.33
N ILE A 63 3.57 1.50 2.19
CA ILE A 63 3.43 0.38 3.14
C ILE A 63 3.49 -0.99 2.49
N LEU A 64 3.39 -1.07 1.17
CA LEU A 64 3.62 -2.28 0.40
C LEU A 64 4.00 -1.94 -1.04
N CYS A 65 4.66 -2.87 -1.72
CA CYS A 65 5.03 -2.77 -3.12
C CYS A 65 4.48 -3.97 -3.88
N LEU A 66 3.94 -3.69 -5.06
CA LEU A 66 3.53 -4.68 -6.03
C LEU A 66 4.54 -4.66 -7.18
N GLN A 67 5.14 -5.80 -7.48
CA GLN A 67 6.06 -5.94 -8.60
C GLN A 67 5.43 -5.41 -9.90
N ASP A 68 6.19 -4.65 -10.68
CA ASP A 68 5.78 -4.01 -11.94
C ASP A 68 4.69 -2.91 -11.85
N ILE A 69 4.06 -2.71 -10.69
CA ILE A 69 3.04 -1.67 -10.46
C ILE A 69 3.59 -0.53 -9.59
N GLY A 70 4.37 -0.86 -8.55
CA GLY A 70 4.96 0.08 -7.61
C GLY A 70 4.29 0.09 -6.23
N ASP A 71 4.56 1.15 -5.47
CA ASP A 71 4.12 1.26 -4.08
C ASP A 71 2.63 1.58 -3.94
N ILE A 72 1.98 0.89 -3.01
CA ILE A 72 0.67 1.29 -2.47
C ILE A 72 0.92 1.99 -1.13
N THR A 73 0.17 3.05 -0.89
CA THR A 73 0.45 4.00 0.18
C THR A 73 -0.71 4.14 1.16
N MET A 74 -0.36 4.46 2.39
CA MET A 74 -1.27 4.97 3.41
C MET A 74 -1.32 6.49 3.32
N ASN A 75 -2.50 7.05 3.09
CA ASN A 75 -2.77 8.48 3.19
C ASN A 75 -2.81 8.90 4.67
N LEU A 76 -1.74 9.53 5.13
CA LEU A 76 -1.54 9.99 6.49
C LEU A 76 -2.52 11.09 6.91
N GLN A 77 -3.00 11.90 5.96
CA GLN A 77 -4.02 12.91 6.24
C GLN A 77 -5.35 12.25 6.57
N ALA A 78 -5.82 11.30 5.75
CA ALA A 78 -7.03 10.53 6.02
C ALA A 78 -6.97 9.83 7.39
N VAL A 79 -5.83 9.21 7.72
CA VAL A 79 -5.62 8.58 9.03
C VAL A 79 -5.70 9.60 10.18
N SER A 80 -5.14 10.80 10.00
CA SER A 80 -5.18 11.87 11.00
C SER A 80 -6.59 12.39 11.26
N GLU A 81 -7.44 12.37 10.23
CA GLU A 81 -8.86 12.74 10.29
C GLU A 81 -9.73 11.59 10.86
N GLY A 82 -9.14 10.42 11.10
CA GLY A 82 -9.82 9.25 11.65
C GLY A 82 -10.63 8.47 10.60
N ARG A 83 -10.33 8.65 9.31
CA ARG A 83 -10.92 7.88 8.23
C ARG A 83 -10.29 6.48 8.12
N ASP A 84 -11.12 5.51 7.74
CA ASP A 84 -10.70 4.12 7.56
C ASP A 84 -10.32 3.78 6.11
N ASP A 85 -10.70 4.61 5.14
CA ASP A 85 -10.41 4.44 3.70
C ASP A 85 -9.10 5.13 3.29
N TYR A 86 -8.02 4.79 4.00
CA TYR A 86 -6.73 5.47 3.88
C TYR A 86 -5.74 4.78 2.92
N LEU A 87 -5.97 3.54 2.50
CA LEU A 87 -5.06 2.84 1.59
C LEU A 87 -5.40 3.21 0.15
N CYS A 88 -4.41 3.74 -0.59
CA CYS A 88 -4.59 4.20 -1.95
C CYS A 88 -3.35 3.99 -2.81
N TYR A 89 -3.56 3.94 -4.13
CA TYR A 89 -2.50 4.07 -5.11
C TYR A 89 -2.13 5.55 -5.24
N PRO A 90 -0.85 5.94 -5.06
CA PRO A 90 -0.42 7.33 -5.06
C PRO A 90 -0.34 7.88 -6.50
N ALA A 91 -1.48 8.18 -7.12
CA ALA A 91 -1.55 8.75 -8.46
C ALA A 91 -2.62 9.87 -8.57
N PRO A 92 -2.24 11.10 -8.99
CA PRO A 92 -3.09 12.30 -8.93
C PRO A 92 -4.45 12.19 -9.64
N ASP A 93 -4.49 11.44 -10.74
CA ASP A 93 -5.67 11.34 -11.61
C ASP A 93 -6.36 9.97 -11.56
N THR A 94 -5.83 9.05 -10.74
CA THR A 94 -6.34 7.69 -10.62
C THR A 94 -6.22 7.22 -9.18
N ASP A 95 -7.07 7.76 -8.30
CA ASP A 95 -7.37 7.09 -7.03
C ASP A 95 -8.09 5.77 -7.36
N ARG A 96 -7.31 4.77 -7.79
CA ARG A 96 -7.82 3.47 -8.28
C ARG A 96 -8.69 2.80 -7.20
N PHE A 97 -8.41 3.09 -5.93
CA PHE A 97 -9.21 2.69 -4.79
C PHE A 97 -8.85 3.55 -3.56
N ASN A 98 -9.79 3.64 -2.62
CA ASN A 98 -9.58 4.11 -1.27
C ASN A 98 -10.23 3.07 -0.34
N LEU A 99 -9.42 2.29 0.39
CA LEU A 99 -9.90 1.15 1.18
C LEU A 99 -9.19 1.05 2.54
N PRO A 100 -9.81 0.41 3.53
CA PRO A 100 -9.09 -0.10 4.70
C PRO A 100 -8.08 -1.17 4.31
N PHE A 101 -6.95 -1.24 5.04
CA PHE A 101 -5.89 -2.22 4.76
C PHE A 101 -6.37 -3.68 4.79
N ASN A 102 -7.20 -4.05 5.77
CA ASN A 102 -7.72 -5.41 5.89
C ASN A 102 -8.60 -5.80 4.71
N GLU A 103 -9.45 -4.88 4.24
CA GLU A 103 -10.31 -5.12 3.09
C GLU A 103 -9.51 -5.25 1.80
N TRP A 104 -8.49 -4.39 1.62
CA TRP A 104 -7.56 -4.53 0.50
C TRP A 104 -6.85 -5.88 0.52
N LEU A 105 -6.32 -6.29 1.67
CA LEU A 105 -5.59 -7.56 1.82
C LEU A 105 -6.49 -8.77 1.53
N GLU A 106 -7.71 -8.78 2.08
CA GLU A 106 -8.70 -9.84 1.85
C GLU A 106 -9.03 -9.96 0.36
N ARG A 107 -9.35 -8.84 -0.29
CA ARG A 107 -9.67 -8.81 -1.73
C ARG A 107 -8.48 -9.24 -2.58
N TYR A 108 -7.27 -8.77 -2.24
CA TYR A 108 -6.05 -9.16 -2.94
C TYR A 108 -5.79 -10.66 -2.85
N ILE A 109 -6.04 -11.27 -1.68
CA ILE A 109 -5.94 -12.72 -1.47
C ILE A 109 -6.99 -13.48 -2.30
N VAL A 110 -8.25 -13.06 -2.23
CA VAL A 110 -9.37 -13.68 -2.96
C VAL A 110 -9.18 -13.60 -4.47
N CYS A 111 -8.65 -12.48 -4.96
CA CYS A 111 -8.30 -12.28 -6.36
C CYS A 111 -6.95 -12.89 -6.74
N GLN A 112 -6.34 -13.71 -5.87
CA GLN A 112 -5.10 -14.44 -6.16
C GLN A 112 -3.95 -13.55 -6.63
N GLY A 113 -3.84 -12.33 -6.07
CA GLY A 113 -2.79 -11.39 -6.43
C GLY A 113 -3.07 -10.56 -7.68
N HIS A 114 -4.25 -10.68 -8.30
CA HIS A 114 -4.64 -9.84 -9.42
C HIS A 114 -5.16 -8.46 -8.97
N GLU A 115 -4.93 -7.45 -9.80
CA GLU A 115 -5.37 -6.06 -9.63
C GLU A 115 -6.91 -5.94 -9.59
N PHE A 116 -7.51 -6.15 -8.41
CA PHE A 116 -8.98 -6.18 -8.26
C PHE A 116 -9.64 -4.80 -8.36
N TRP A 117 -8.89 -3.72 -8.21
CA TRP A 117 -9.42 -2.36 -8.18
C TRP A 117 -10.04 -1.91 -9.49
N PHE A 118 -9.70 -2.54 -10.62
CA PHE A 118 -10.39 -2.28 -11.89
C PHE A 118 -11.89 -2.62 -11.87
N PHE A 119 -12.35 -3.41 -10.89
CA PHE A 119 -13.75 -3.76 -10.73
C PHE A 119 -14.50 -2.85 -9.74
N LEU A 120 -13.82 -1.91 -9.07
CA LEU A 120 -14.43 -1.08 -8.02
C LEU A 120 -15.13 0.16 -8.57
N ASN A 121 -14.64 0.68 -9.68
CA ASN A 121 -15.18 1.84 -10.39
C ASN A 121 -15.40 1.45 -11.86
N PRO A 122 -16.49 0.74 -12.20
CA PRO A 122 -16.81 0.31 -13.56
C PRO A 122 -17.23 1.46 -14.50
#